data_AF-A0A4R0H2K9-F1
#
_entry.id   AF-A0A4R0H2K9-F1
#
_cell.length_a   1.000
_cell.length_b   1.000
_cell.length_c   1.000
_cell.angle_alpha   90.00
_cell.angle_beta   90.00
_cell.angle_gamma   90.00
#
_symmetry.space_group_name_H-M   'P 1'
#
loop_
_entity.id
_entity.type
_entity.pdbx_description
1 polymer ?
#
loop_
_entity_poly.entity_id
_entity_poly.type
_entity_poly.pdbx_seq_one_letter_code
_entity_poly.pdbx_strand_id
1 'polypeptide(L)'
;MRESPEESALHRQPAQQAQISGVILPGWPGGRVRLPRPRPPRFVEVLVRRLPIALAVFAGAAAVVGTVVVHPGSAARADAAVTAQAAAAPSSVRRVGTEDFADPGFAHLGSKYYLFRTGAGYGTRWTTSGGWSAIHKSMAAIPAWVDHSKPLLWAPEVFQSSDSRGALYVMYFTGESASRHVHCIGVATSRQPAGNYTPGSKPVVCSPWVSRGYEAIDPAAYRAKDGKRYLIYKSDYRNASGFQIRAVQMDTQTGTRVVGKSIAKIVSSAKIEGPSVIAHGGKVWLFASRGDYINCSYNTDVWSASTFWGGRFTRVKTLMTTKSTRLCGPGGGTVINVGKTTRIAFHAYVDANHNGVKDSNKRQAYTGVLKWDTKGRPYLT
;
A
#
# COMPACT_ATOMS: atom_id res chain seq x y z
N MET A 1 -28.59 48.10 44.23
CA MET A 1 -28.22 48.38 45.65
C MET A 1 -28.35 47.08 46.42
N ARG A 2 -27.47 46.84 47.40
CA ARG A 2 -27.65 46.10 48.68
C ARG A 2 -28.55 44.84 48.74
N GLU A 3 -28.18 43.74 49.41
CA GLU A 3 -26.92 43.31 50.03
C GLU A 3 -27.02 41.80 50.35
N SER A 4 -25.91 41.15 50.71
CA SER A 4 -25.80 39.79 51.29
C SER A 4 -25.18 39.91 52.71
N PRO A 5 -24.78 38.87 53.49
CA PRO A 5 -24.69 37.41 53.22
C PRO A 5 -25.10 36.47 54.39
N GLU A 6 -24.93 35.16 54.17
CA GLU A 6 -24.43 34.08 55.09
C GLU A 6 -24.46 32.77 54.25
N GLU A 7 -23.43 31.92 54.08
CA GLU A 7 -22.57 31.14 55.01
C GLU A 7 -23.36 30.16 55.90
N SER A 8 -22.98 28.88 56.08
CA SER A 8 -21.90 28.03 55.51
C SER A 8 -22.40 26.55 55.56
N ALA A 9 -21.70 25.43 55.26
CA ALA A 9 -20.28 25.09 55.04
C ALA A 9 -20.17 23.84 54.09
N LEU A 10 -19.15 22.98 54.28
CA LEU A 10 -18.89 21.75 53.49
C LEU A 10 -19.20 20.44 54.26
N HIS A 11 -19.59 19.39 53.52
CA HIS A 11 -19.14 18.03 53.82
C HIS A 11 -18.96 17.13 52.58
N ARG A 12 -17.98 16.23 52.62
CA ARG A 12 -17.72 15.21 51.59
C ARG A 12 -18.24 13.84 52.07
N GLN A 13 -18.76 13.02 51.18
CA GLN A 13 -18.94 11.58 51.40
C GLN A 13 -18.45 10.74 50.19
N PRO A 14 -18.08 9.46 50.39
CA PRO A 14 -17.14 8.77 49.50
C PRO A 14 -17.81 7.87 48.45
N ALA A 15 -17.01 7.45 47.46
CA ALA A 15 -17.42 6.50 46.43
C ALA A 15 -17.62 5.09 47.01
N GLN A 16 -18.74 4.45 46.68
CA GLN A 16 -18.98 3.03 46.96
C GLN A 16 -18.28 2.14 45.91
N GLN A 17 -17.42 1.23 46.36
CA GLN A 17 -16.96 0.11 45.54
C GLN A 17 -18.00 -1.01 45.58
N ALA A 18 -18.56 -1.37 44.43
CA ALA A 18 -19.42 -2.55 44.32
C ALA A 18 -18.59 -3.82 44.45
N GLN A 19 -18.96 -4.70 45.39
CA GLN A 19 -18.37 -6.04 45.49
C GLN A 19 -18.82 -6.91 44.31
N ILE A 20 -17.93 -7.76 43.80
CA ILE A 20 -18.27 -8.85 42.88
C ILE A 20 -17.94 -10.16 43.59
N SER A 21 -18.96 -10.99 43.81
CA SER A 21 -18.84 -12.27 44.49
C SER A 21 -17.95 -13.25 43.70
N GLY A 22 -17.08 -13.97 44.41
CA GLY A 22 -16.21 -14.97 43.80
C GLY A 22 -16.96 -16.22 43.35
N VAL A 23 -16.60 -16.74 42.18
CA VAL A 23 -16.98 -18.09 41.72
C VAL A 23 -15.75 -18.99 41.88
N ILE A 24 -15.91 -20.08 42.64
CA ILE A 24 -14.85 -21.07 42.87
C ILE A 24 -14.89 -22.10 41.73
N LEU A 25 -13.72 -22.46 41.19
CA LEU A 25 -13.51 -23.62 40.33
C LEU A 25 -12.33 -24.45 40.86
N PRO A 26 -12.38 -25.80 40.77
CA PRO A 26 -11.40 -26.67 41.41
C PRO A 26 -10.03 -26.63 40.72
N GLY A 27 -8.97 -26.78 41.52
CA GLY A 27 -7.59 -26.59 41.08
C GLY A 27 -6.92 -27.82 40.45
N TRP A 28 -5.79 -27.58 39.79
CA TRP A 28 -4.80 -28.58 39.36
C TRP A 28 -3.42 -28.22 39.96
N PRO A 29 -2.52 -29.20 40.18
CA PRO A 29 -1.34 -29.02 41.03
C PRO A 29 -0.25 -28.12 40.42
N GLY A 30 0.43 -27.36 41.28
CA GLY A 30 1.37 -26.32 40.86
C GLY A 30 2.79 -26.81 40.55
N GLY A 31 3.29 -26.49 39.36
CA GLY A 31 4.71 -26.58 39.01
C GLY A 31 5.39 -25.20 39.03
N ARG A 32 6.39 -24.99 39.89
CA ARG A 32 7.16 -23.72 39.93
C ARG A 32 8.17 -23.66 38.77
N VAL A 33 7.74 -23.18 37.60
CA VAL A 33 8.67 -22.87 36.49
C VAL A 33 9.57 -21.69 36.89
N ARG A 34 10.86 -21.95 37.14
CA ARG A 34 11.85 -20.89 37.29
C ARG A 34 12.13 -20.25 35.93
N LEU A 35 11.68 -19.01 35.74
CA LEU A 35 12.10 -18.20 34.59
C LEU A 35 13.62 -17.94 34.69
N PRO A 36 14.41 -18.17 33.61
CA PRO A 36 15.82 -17.83 33.60
C PRO A 36 16.00 -16.30 33.61
N ARG A 37 16.89 -15.79 34.45
CA ARG A 37 17.26 -14.35 34.44
C ARG A 37 17.89 -14.01 33.09
N PRO A 38 17.58 -12.85 32.48
CA PRO A 38 18.26 -12.39 31.28
C PRO A 38 19.75 -12.18 31.59
N ARG A 39 20.63 -12.70 30.72
CA ARG A 39 22.06 -12.37 30.74
C ARG A 39 22.24 -10.95 30.15
N PRO A 40 23.10 -10.10 30.71
CA PRO A 40 23.48 -8.85 30.05
C PRO A 40 24.16 -9.15 28.71
N PRO A 41 24.02 -8.29 27.69
CA PRO A 41 24.71 -8.46 26.42
C PRO A 41 26.23 -8.39 26.64
N ARG A 42 26.97 -9.36 26.08
CA ARG A 42 28.41 -9.23 25.95
C ARG A 42 28.69 -8.16 24.90
N PHE A 43 29.41 -7.10 25.28
CA PHE A 43 30.08 -6.24 24.31
C PHE A 43 31.06 -7.09 23.52
N VAL A 44 30.98 -7.00 22.19
CA VAL A 44 31.99 -7.53 21.27
C VAL A 44 32.69 -6.32 20.68
N GLU A 45 33.95 -6.12 21.06
CA GLU A 45 34.78 -5.09 20.44
C GLU A 45 35.04 -5.47 18.98
N VAL A 46 34.49 -4.68 18.05
CA VAL A 46 34.80 -4.81 16.63
C VAL A 46 36.15 -4.14 16.38
N LEU A 47 37.22 -4.92 16.47
CA LEU A 47 38.58 -4.46 16.20
C LEU A 47 38.72 -4.05 14.71
N VAL A 48 38.59 -2.75 14.42
CA VAL A 48 38.73 -2.20 13.06
C VAL A 48 40.20 -2.23 12.62
N ARG A 49 40.66 -3.37 12.10
CA ARG A 49 41.93 -3.47 11.38
C ARG A 49 41.83 -2.68 10.07
N ARG A 50 42.46 -1.51 10.03
CA ARG A 50 42.70 -0.77 8.78
C ARG A 50 43.69 -1.56 7.92
N LEU A 51 43.35 -1.88 6.67
CA LEU A 51 44.34 -2.26 5.67
C LEU A 51 44.95 -1.01 5.03
N PRO A 52 46.26 -0.99 4.72
CA PRO A 52 46.87 0.09 3.97
C PRO A 52 46.47 0.05 2.49
N ILE A 53 46.32 1.22 1.88
CA ILE A 53 46.14 1.37 0.43
C ILE A 53 47.53 1.37 -0.20
N ALA A 54 47.80 0.42 -1.10
CA ALA A 54 49.02 0.43 -1.90
C ALA A 54 48.81 1.30 -3.15
N LEU A 55 49.54 2.42 -3.25
CA LEU A 55 49.68 3.14 -4.52
C LEU A 55 50.66 2.38 -5.42
N ALA A 56 50.20 1.94 -6.58
CA ALA A 56 51.08 1.46 -7.64
C ALA A 56 51.56 2.65 -8.47
N VAL A 57 52.83 3.05 -8.29
CA VAL A 57 53.48 4.05 -9.15
C VAL A 57 53.92 3.36 -10.44
N PHE A 58 53.38 3.79 -11.58
CA PHE A 58 53.92 3.41 -12.89
C PHE A 58 54.95 4.44 -13.35
N ALA A 59 56.19 3.99 -13.50
CA ALA A 59 57.24 4.78 -14.14
C ALA A 59 57.01 4.87 -15.66
N GLY A 60 57.51 5.93 -16.29
CA GLY A 60 57.32 6.19 -17.71
C GLY A 60 58.15 5.28 -18.62
N ALA A 61 57.66 5.09 -19.86
CA ALA A 61 58.41 4.51 -20.97
C ALA A 61 58.59 5.58 -22.05
N ALA A 62 59.79 5.65 -22.65
CA ALA A 62 60.13 6.65 -23.65
C ALA A 62 59.50 6.36 -25.02
N ALA A 63 59.20 7.42 -25.79
CA ALA A 63 58.72 7.29 -27.15
C ALA A 63 59.87 6.90 -28.10
N VAL A 64 59.76 5.73 -28.75
CA VAL A 64 60.63 5.33 -29.86
C VAL A 64 59.89 5.55 -31.16
N VAL A 65 60.35 6.48 -31.99
CA VAL A 65 59.77 6.77 -33.30
C VAL A 65 60.28 5.75 -34.32
N GLY A 66 59.58 4.62 -34.44
CA GLY A 66 59.84 3.61 -35.47
C GLY A 66 59.10 3.92 -36.77
N THR A 67 59.83 4.28 -37.84
CA THR A 67 59.25 4.43 -39.19
C THR A 67 58.92 3.07 -39.78
N VAL A 68 57.64 2.68 -39.76
CA VAL A 68 57.16 1.44 -40.41
C VAL A 68 56.93 1.69 -41.91
N VAL A 69 57.71 1.01 -42.74
CA VAL A 69 57.49 0.96 -44.20
C VAL A 69 56.28 0.07 -44.50
N VAL A 70 55.25 0.66 -45.10
CA VAL A 70 54.01 -0.07 -45.45
C VAL A 70 54.18 -0.75 -46.80
N HIS A 71 54.06 -2.08 -46.86
CA HIS A 71 53.89 -2.82 -48.11
C HIS A 71 52.40 -2.96 -48.46
N PRO A 72 51.98 -2.76 -49.73
CA PRO A 72 50.60 -2.94 -50.14
C PRO A 72 50.30 -4.44 -50.35
N GLY A 73 49.29 -4.99 -49.65
CA GLY A 73 48.83 -6.36 -49.98
C GLY A 73 48.19 -7.20 -48.88
N SER A 74 47.25 -6.68 -48.08
CA SER A 74 46.27 -7.52 -47.35
C SER A 74 45.05 -6.70 -46.91
N ALA A 75 43.89 -6.98 -47.49
CA ALA A 75 42.65 -6.29 -47.19
C ALA A 75 41.95 -6.86 -45.94
N ALA A 76 42.51 -6.57 -44.76
CA ALA A 76 41.82 -6.83 -43.50
C ALA A 76 40.58 -5.92 -43.41
N ARG A 77 39.38 -6.51 -43.51
CA ARG A 77 38.14 -5.78 -43.21
C ARG A 77 38.11 -5.48 -41.71
N ALA A 78 38.29 -4.21 -41.36
CA ALA A 78 38.00 -3.73 -40.02
C ALA A 78 36.47 -3.69 -39.86
N ASP A 79 35.89 -4.78 -39.34
CA ASP A 79 34.50 -4.77 -38.88
C ASP A 79 34.39 -3.75 -37.74
N ALA A 80 33.90 -2.57 -38.07
CA ALA A 80 33.63 -1.52 -37.12
C ALA A 80 32.52 -1.99 -36.16
N ALA A 81 32.94 -2.53 -35.01
CA ALA A 81 32.04 -2.98 -33.96
C ALA A 81 31.27 -1.78 -33.38
N VAL A 82 30.15 -1.44 -34.01
CA VAL A 82 29.24 -0.40 -33.55
C VAL A 82 28.65 -0.85 -32.22
N THR A 83 29.27 -0.39 -31.13
CA THR A 83 28.74 -0.45 -29.77
C THR A 83 27.52 0.45 -29.70
N ALA A 84 26.40 -0.07 -30.20
CA ALA A 84 25.09 0.53 -30.09
C ALA A 84 24.73 0.64 -28.60
N GLN A 85 25.09 1.77 -28.00
CA GLN A 85 24.78 2.14 -26.63
C GLN A 85 23.25 2.14 -26.51
N ALA A 86 22.69 1.02 -26.03
CA ALA A 86 21.25 0.79 -26.03
C ALA A 86 20.57 1.87 -25.20
N ALA A 87 19.97 2.85 -25.87
CA ALA A 87 19.30 3.97 -25.23
C ALA A 87 18.24 3.42 -24.28
N ALA A 88 18.41 3.68 -22.98
CA ALA A 88 17.49 3.21 -21.96
C ALA A 88 16.10 3.75 -22.29
N ALA A 89 15.17 2.86 -22.65
CA ALA A 89 13.83 3.25 -23.03
C ALA A 89 13.21 4.11 -21.91
N PRO A 90 12.56 5.24 -22.23
CA PRO A 90 12.04 6.15 -21.21
C PRO A 90 11.08 5.39 -20.30
N SER A 91 11.29 5.48 -18.98
CA SER A 91 10.57 4.66 -18.02
C SER A 91 9.06 4.86 -18.17
N SER A 92 8.29 3.77 -18.16
CA SER A 92 6.83 3.87 -18.24
C SER A 92 6.22 4.53 -16.99
N VAL A 93 7.01 4.61 -15.91
CA VAL A 93 6.74 5.37 -14.69
C VAL A 93 6.76 6.88 -14.96
N ARG A 94 5.58 7.50 -14.91
CA ARG A 94 5.39 8.96 -15.01
C ARG A 94 4.87 9.50 -13.69
N ARG A 95 5.52 10.55 -13.16
CA ARG A 95 5.06 11.30 -11.99
C ARG A 95 3.70 11.96 -12.30
N VAL A 96 2.74 11.86 -11.38
CA VAL A 96 1.40 12.47 -11.51
C VAL A 96 1.44 13.98 -11.26
N GLY A 97 2.25 14.39 -10.28
CA GLY A 97 2.42 15.78 -9.86
C GLY A 97 3.43 15.88 -8.70
N THR A 98 3.54 17.05 -8.08
CA THR A 98 4.47 17.31 -6.96
C THR A 98 3.78 17.36 -5.59
N GLU A 99 2.45 17.30 -5.58
CA GLU A 99 1.61 17.32 -4.39
C GLU A 99 1.73 16.01 -3.60
N ASP A 100 1.44 16.07 -2.30
CA ASP A 100 1.30 14.84 -1.51
C ASP A 100 0.05 14.06 -1.97
N PHE A 101 0.25 12.85 -2.46
CA PHE A 101 -0.75 11.98 -3.06
C PHE A 101 -0.51 10.53 -2.59
N ALA A 102 -0.71 10.36 -1.29
CA ALA A 102 -0.67 9.09 -0.59
C ALA A 102 -1.76 8.11 -1.07
N ASP A 103 -1.38 6.83 -1.15
CA ASP A 103 -2.28 5.67 -1.33
C ASP A 103 -3.26 5.81 -2.54
N PRO A 104 -2.74 6.03 -3.77
CA PRO A 104 -3.54 6.25 -4.98
C PRO A 104 -4.38 5.05 -5.41
N GLY A 105 -5.66 5.06 -5.03
CA GLY A 105 -6.69 4.26 -5.69
C GLY A 105 -6.88 4.74 -7.14
N PHE A 106 -6.98 3.81 -8.08
CA PHE A 106 -6.82 4.10 -9.51
C PHE A 106 -7.92 3.44 -10.33
N ALA A 107 -8.67 4.25 -11.07
CA ALA A 107 -9.83 3.79 -11.83
C ALA A 107 -9.82 4.32 -13.26
N HIS A 108 -10.39 3.55 -14.19
CA HIS A 108 -10.72 4.01 -15.53
C HIS A 108 -12.24 3.98 -15.69
N LEU A 109 -12.87 5.16 -15.71
CA LEU A 109 -14.31 5.35 -15.62
C LEU A 109 -14.78 6.18 -16.82
N GLY A 110 -15.58 5.56 -17.69
CA GLY A 110 -15.87 6.12 -19.02
C GLY A 110 -14.59 6.26 -19.84
N SER A 111 -14.28 7.47 -20.31
CA SER A 111 -13.10 7.82 -21.11
C SER A 111 -11.96 8.49 -20.32
N LYS A 112 -12.00 8.44 -18.98
CA LYS A 112 -11.04 9.12 -18.11
C LYS A 112 -10.41 8.18 -17.09
N TYR A 113 -9.13 8.40 -16.83
CA TYR A 113 -8.41 7.86 -15.67
C TYR A 113 -8.65 8.78 -14.47
N TYR A 114 -8.90 8.20 -13.31
CA TYR A 114 -9.09 8.88 -12.03
C TYR A 114 -8.12 8.33 -11.00
N LEU A 115 -7.59 9.22 -10.16
CA LEU A 115 -6.83 8.90 -8.96
C LEU A 115 -7.55 9.45 -7.74
N PHE A 116 -7.55 8.70 -6.64
CA PHE A 116 -8.09 9.10 -5.34
C PHE A 116 -7.00 8.89 -4.27
N ARG A 117 -6.76 9.89 -3.40
CA ARG A 117 -5.76 9.82 -2.32
C ARG A 117 -6.38 9.75 -0.93
N THR A 118 -5.64 9.12 -0.01
CA THR A 118 -5.71 9.34 1.44
C THR A 118 -5.82 10.83 1.79
N GLY A 119 -6.64 11.17 2.78
CA GLY A 119 -6.82 12.52 3.30
C GLY A 119 -8.28 12.90 3.58
N ALA A 120 -8.48 13.99 4.31
CA ALA A 120 -9.81 14.44 4.75
C ALA A 120 -10.77 14.71 3.57
N GLY A 121 -11.71 13.78 3.36
CA GLY A 121 -12.70 13.85 2.28
C GLY A 121 -12.20 13.40 0.89
N TYR A 122 -11.06 12.68 0.85
CA TYR A 122 -10.47 12.03 -0.32
C TYR A 122 -10.20 12.97 -1.52
N GLY A 123 -8.92 13.25 -1.77
CA GLY A 123 -8.54 14.07 -2.92
C GLY A 123 -8.66 13.28 -4.22
N THR A 124 -9.44 13.76 -5.19
CA THR A 124 -9.52 13.18 -6.54
C THR A 124 -8.79 14.04 -7.57
N ARG A 125 -8.27 13.42 -8.65
CA ARG A 125 -7.89 14.11 -9.89
C ARG A 125 -8.01 13.18 -11.10
N TRP A 126 -8.18 13.72 -12.29
CA TRP A 126 -8.43 12.93 -13.51
C TRP A 126 -7.66 13.40 -14.75
N THR A 127 -7.58 12.53 -15.76
CA THR A 127 -7.02 12.81 -17.09
C THR A 127 -7.66 11.94 -18.17
N THR A 128 -7.63 12.39 -19.43
CA THR A 128 -7.97 11.58 -20.61
C THR A 128 -6.73 10.94 -21.26
N SER A 129 -5.64 11.70 -21.33
CA SER A 129 -4.52 11.44 -22.26
C SER A 129 -3.14 11.81 -21.68
N GLY A 130 -3.08 12.28 -20.43
CA GLY A 130 -1.91 12.93 -19.85
C GLY A 130 -2.21 14.38 -19.47
N GLY A 131 -1.48 14.92 -18.50
CA GLY A 131 -1.87 16.14 -17.80
C GLY A 131 -3.04 15.87 -16.85
N TRP A 132 -2.84 16.08 -15.55
CA TRP A 132 -3.86 15.80 -14.53
C TRP A 132 -4.57 17.08 -14.12
N SER A 133 -5.86 16.98 -13.82
CA SER A 133 -6.63 18.07 -13.20
C SER A 133 -6.01 18.53 -11.87
N ALA A 134 -6.48 19.67 -11.38
CA ALA A 134 -6.35 20.01 -9.97
C ALA A 134 -6.92 18.90 -9.06
N ILE A 135 -6.56 18.94 -7.78
CA ILE A 135 -7.06 17.99 -6.78
C ILE A 135 -8.35 18.56 -6.17
N HIS A 136 -9.47 17.83 -6.30
CA HIS A 136 -10.77 18.21 -5.76
C HIS A 136 -11.16 17.27 -4.60
N LYS A 137 -12.06 17.70 -3.70
CA LYS A 137 -12.59 16.84 -2.62
C LYS A 137 -13.70 15.93 -3.19
N SER A 138 -13.58 14.60 -3.06
CA SER A 138 -14.56 13.67 -3.63
C SER A 138 -15.66 13.26 -2.65
N MET A 139 -15.37 13.20 -1.35
CA MET A 139 -16.33 12.86 -0.29
C MET A 139 -16.48 14.05 0.67
N ALA A 140 -17.59 14.79 0.58
CA ALA A 140 -17.75 16.04 1.33
C ALA A 140 -17.93 15.81 2.84
N ALA A 141 -18.79 14.85 3.21
CA ALA A 141 -19.15 14.53 4.59
C ALA A 141 -18.27 13.41 5.17
N ILE A 142 -17.94 13.53 6.46
CA ILE A 142 -17.44 12.41 7.28
C ILE A 142 -18.69 11.70 7.84
N PRO A 143 -18.81 10.36 7.74
CA PRO A 143 -19.96 9.65 8.28
C PRO A 143 -19.87 9.50 9.80
N ALA A 144 -21.00 9.61 10.50
CA ALA A 144 -21.07 9.64 11.97
C ALA A 144 -20.56 8.39 12.72
N TRP A 145 -20.14 7.32 12.03
CA TRP A 145 -19.45 6.17 12.64
C TRP A 145 -17.93 6.34 12.71
N VAL A 146 -17.37 7.31 11.99
CA VAL A 146 -15.96 7.71 12.01
C VAL A 146 -15.73 8.77 13.09
N ASP A 147 -14.57 8.74 13.73
CA ASP A 147 -14.17 9.75 14.72
C ASP A 147 -13.97 11.12 14.04
N HIS A 148 -14.83 12.10 14.33
CA HIS A 148 -14.73 13.43 13.71
C HIS A 148 -13.50 14.24 14.18
N SER A 149 -12.91 13.93 15.33
CA SER A 149 -11.68 14.56 15.82
C SER A 149 -10.42 14.00 15.13
N LYS A 150 -10.47 12.71 14.77
CA LYS A 150 -9.33 11.94 14.27
C LYS A 150 -9.76 10.94 13.20
N PRO A 151 -10.28 11.38 12.03
CA PRO A 151 -11.07 10.51 11.15
C PRO A 151 -10.26 9.50 10.33
N LEU A 152 -8.95 9.72 10.19
CA LEU A 152 -7.98 8.82 9.53
C LEU A 152 -8.50 8.18 8.23
N LEU A 153 -8.98 9.06 7.34
CA LEU A 153 -9.56 8.71 6.05
C LEU A 153 -8.47 8.29 5.06
N TRP A 154 -8.32 6.98 4.86
CA TRP A 154 -7.21 6.36 4.13
C TRP A 154 -7.65 5.47 2.95
N ALA A 155 -6.73 5.29 1.99
CA ALA A 155 -6.76 4.28 0.93
C ALA A 155 -8.13 4.10 0.21
N PRO A 156 -8.66 5.13 -0.47
CA PRO A 156 -9.93 5.05 -1.19
C PRO A 156 -9.80 4.29 -2.52
N GLU A 157 -10.46 3.14 -2.66
CA GLU A 157 -10.59 2.41 -3.93
C GLU A 157 -11.95 2.70 -4.57
N VAL A 158 -11.99 3.01 -5.87
CA VAL A 158 -13.21 3.40 -6.60
C VAL A 158 -13.46 2.52 -7.82
N PHE A 159 -14.69 2.01 -7.97
CA PHE A 159 -15.11 1.21 -9.12
C PHE A 159 -16.51 1.59 -9.64
N GLN A 160 -16.77 1.28 -10.92
CA GLN A 160 -18.09 1.43 -11.51
C GLN A 160 -18.99 0.21 -11.24
N SER A 161 -20.27 0.52 -11.01
CA SER A 161 -21.35 -0.41 -10.70
C SER A 161 -22.67 0.12 -11.27
N SER A 162 -23.79 -0.54 -10.99
CA SER A 162 -25.12 -0.07 -11.39
C SER A 162 -26.24 -0.55 -10.46
N ASP A 163 -27.27 0.30 -10.33
CA ASP A 163 -28.58 -0.03 -9.74
C ASP A 163 -29.69 0.30 -10.76
N SER A 164 -30.96 0.27 -10.32
CA SER A 164 -32.12 0.61 -11.15
C SER A 164 -32.14 2.05 -11.68
N ARG A 165 -31.23 2.92 -11.22
CA ARG A 165 -31.07 4.31 -11.69
C ARG A 165 -29.81 4.47 -12.57
N GLY A 166 -29.33 3.38 -13.15
CA GLY A 166 -28.18 3.37 -14.06
C GLY A 166 -26.84 3.35 -13.33
N ALA A 167 -25.88 4.14 -13.80
CA ALA A 167 -24.51 4.14 -13.30
C ALA A 167 -24.41 4.51 -11.81
N LEU A 168 -23.63 3.73 -11.07
CA LEU A 168 -23.35 3.91 -9.65
C LEU A 168 -21.84 3.78 -9.44
N TYR A 169 -21.19 4.83 -8.97
CA TYR A 169 -19.77 4.76 -8.58
C TYR A 169 -19.69 4.42 -7.10
N VAL A 170 -18.87 3.44 -6.76
CA VAL A 170 -18.75 2.91 -5.40
C VAL A 170 -17.30 3.11 -4.95
N MET A 171 -17.15 3.76 -3.80
CA MET A 171 -15.87 3.95 -3.11
C MET A 171 -15.84 3.05 -1.88
N TYR A 172 -14.85 2.17 -1.77
CA TYR A 172 -14.46 1.59 -0.49
C TYR A 172 -13.40 2.48 0.14
N PHE A 173 -13.43 2.64 1.46
CA PHE A 173 -12.48 3.52 2.14
C PHE A 173 -12.24 3.12 3.60
N THR A 174 -11.11 3.49 4.18
CA THR A 174 -10.78 3.29 5.60
C THR A 174 -11.09 4.52 6.45
N GLY A 175 -11.56 4.33 7.69
CA GLY A 175 -11.68 5.42 8.68
C GLY A 175 -11.61 4.90 10.12
N GLU A 176 -11.10 5.71 11.05
CA GLU A 176 -11.05 5.41 12.49
C GLU A 176 -12.48 5.37 13.05
N SER A 177 -12.92 4.24 13.63
CA SER A 177 -14.30 4.12 14.11
C SER A 177 -14.48 4.73 15.50
N ALA A 178 -15.37 5.73 15.59
CA ALA A 178 -15.64 6.50 16.81
C ALA A 178 -16.05 5.65 18.03
N SER A 179 -16.71 4.50 17.80
CA SER A 179 -17.21 3.60 18.85
C SER A 179 -16.37 2.32 19.02
N ARG A 180 -15.26 2.18 18.29
CA ARG A 180 -14.37 1.00 18.36
C ARG A 180 -12.88 1.33 18.51
N HIS A 181 -12.49 2.58 18.28
CA HIS A 181 -11.12 3.10 18.39
C HIS A 181 -10.07 2.27 17.62
N VAL A 182 -10.51 1.72 16.48
CA VAL A 182 -9.71 1.06 15.45
C VAL A 182 -10.26 1.42 14.08
N HIS A 183 -9.41 1.31 13.05
CA HIS A 183 -9.83 1.51 11.67
C HIS A 183 -10.78 0.41 11.18
N CYS A 184 -11.84 0.85 10.51
CA CYS A 184 -12.79 0.01 9.78
C CYS A 184 -12.97 0.53 8.35
N ILE A 185 -13.57 -0.30 7.50
CA ILE A 185 -13.85 0.01 6.10
C ILE A 185 -15.33 0.37 5.92
N GLY A 186 -15.56 1.54 5.32
CA GLY A 186 -16.86 2.00 4.86
C GLY A 186 -17.07 1.82 3.37
N VAL A 187 -18.30 2.11 2.94
CA VAL A 187 -18.67 2.28 1.53
C VAL A 187 -19.31 3.65 1.36
N ALA A 188 -18.94 4.36 0.32
CA ALA A 188 -19.62 5.56 -0.16
C ALA A 188 -20.06 5.38 -1.62
N THR A 189 -21.09 6.10 -2.05
CA THR A 189 -21.61 5.99 -3.43
C THR A 189 -21.88 7.34 -4.07
N SER A 190 -21.74 7.43 -5.40
CA SER A 190 -22.03 8.62 -6.19
C SER A 190 -22.66 8.28 -7.55
N ARG A 191 -23.28 9.29 -8.18
CA ARG A 191 -23.66 9.29 -9.61
C ARG A 191 -22.63 9.95 -10.52
N GLN A 192 -21.59 10.54 -9.95
CA GLN A 192 -20.50 11.19 -10.67
C GLN A 192 -19.18 10.47 -10.32
N PRO A 193 -18.33 10.13 -11.30
CA PRO A 193 -17.09 9.39 -11.02
C PRO A 193 -16.10 10.20 -10.16
N ALA A 194 -16.04 11.52 -10.38
CA ALA A 194 -15.09 12.41 -9.72
C ALA A 194 -15.37 12.62 -8.22
N GLY A 195 -16.63 12.70 -7.79
CA GLY A 195 -16.93 13.22 -6.46
C GLY A 195 -18.39 13.12 -6.07
N ASN A 196 -18.79 13.88 -5.06
CA ASN A 196 -20.10 13.82 -4.42
C ASN A 196 -20.45 12.43 -3.88
N TYR A 197 -19.44 11.71 -3.37
CA TYR A 197 -19.63 10.43 -2.69
C TYR A 197 -20.35 10.64 -1.35
N THR A 198 -21.52 10.01 -1.20
CA THR A 198 -22.28 9.95 0.05
C THR A 198 -21.88 8.67 0.81
N PRO A 199 -21.28 8.76 2.00
CA PRO A 199 -20.89 7.59 2.79
C PRO A 199 -22.08 6.93 3.50
N GLY A 200 -22.02 5.61 3.64
CA GLY A 200 -22.97 4.82 4.42
C GLY A 200 -22.86 5.12 5.92
N SER A 201 -23.98 5.00 6.63
CA SER A 201 -24.12 5.32 8.07
C SER A 201 -23.43 4.34 9.02
N LYS A 202 -22.85 3.24 8.51
CA LYS A 202 -22.12 2.21 9.28
C LYS A 202 -20.93 1.69 8.45
N PRO A 203 -19.84 1.20 9.07
CA PRO A 203 -18.80 0.47 8.35
C PRO A 203 -19.35 -0.87 7.85
N VAL A 204 -18.85 -1.36 6.71
CA VAL A 204 -19.22 -2.68 6.16
C VAL A 204 -18.29 -3.79 6.64
N VAL A 205 -17.04 -3.45 6.96
CA VAL A 205 -16.05 -4.38 7.51
C VAL A 205 -15.29 -3.71 8.64
N CYS A 206 -15.39 -4.27 9.84
CA CYS A 206 -14.42 -4.12 10.91
C CYS A 206 -13.77 -5.48 11.16
N SER A 207 -12.64 -5.54 11.86
CA SER A 207 -12.17 -6.81 12.41
C SER A 207 -13.20 -7.39 13.40
N PRO A 208 -13.40 -8.72 13.48
CA PRO A 208 -14.12 -9.35 14.59
C PRO A 208 -13.34 -9.27 15.91
N TRP A 209 -12.06 -8.88 15.88
CA TRP A 209 -11.17 -8.81 17.04
C TRP A 209 -10.80 -7.37 17.43
N VAL A 210 -11.71 -6.40 17.28
CA VAL A 210 -11.45 -4.99 17.65
C VAL A 210 -11.02 -4.81 19.11
N SER A 211 -11.54 -5.62 20.03
CA SER A 211 -11.14 -5.64 21.45
C SER A 211 -9.69 -6.10 21.68
N ARG A 212 -9.05 -6.68 20.66
CA ARG A 212 -7.62 -7.04 20.62
C ARG A 212 -6.83 -6.07 19.73
N GLY A 213 -7.36 -4.88 19.43
CA GLY A 213 -6.69 -3.88 18.60
C GLY A 213 -6.43 -4.32 17.16
N TYR A 214 -7.18 -5.29 16.62
CA TYR A 214 -7.11 -5.62 15.20
C TYR A 214 -7.89 -4.62 14.37
N GLU A 215 -7.27 -4.13 13.29
CA GLU A 215 -7.88 -3.20 12.34
C GLU A 215 -8.36 -3.89 11.06
N ALA A 216 -9.10 -3.14 10.24
CA ALA A 216 -9.41 -3.49 8.86
C ALA A 216 -9.14 -2.24 7.98
N ILE A 217 -8.10 -2.29 7.16
CA ILE A 217 -7.66 -1.16 6.33
C ILE A 217 -7.35 -1.54 4.88
N ASP A 218 -7.03 -0.54 4.06
CA ASP A 218 -6.61 -0.66 2.67
C ASP A 218 -7.57 -1.53 1.82
N PRO A 219 -8.82 -1.07 1.62
CA PRO A 219 -9.78 -1.81 0.83
C PRO A 219 -9.43 -1.79 -0.65
N ALA A 220 -9.59 -2.93 -1.31
CA ALA A 220 -9.55 -3.07 -2.76
C ALA A 220 -10.77 -3.84 -3.27
N ALA A 221 -11.17 -3.55 -4.51
CA ALA A 221 -12.35 -4.14 -5.14
C ALA A 221 -11.95 -5.16 -6.20
N TYR A 222 -12.61 -6.32 -6.21
CA TYR A 222 -12.45 -7.30 -7.28
C TYR A 222 -13.80 -7.84 -7.74
N ARG A 223 -13.98 -7.92 -9.07
CA ARG A 223 -15.09 -8.64 -9.69
C ARG A 223 -14.53 -9.85 -10.42
N ALA A 224 -14.96 -11.04 -9.99
CA ALA A 224 -14.55 -12.30 -10.59
C ALA A 224 -15.28 -12.58 -11.92
N LYS A 225 -14.77 -13.54 -12.70
CA LYS A 225 -15.34 -13.93 -14.00
C LYS A 225 -16.79 -14.44 -13.91
N ASP A 226 -17.17 -15.03 -12.78
CA ASP A 226 -18.52 -15.48 -12.46
C ASP A 226 -19.43 -14.34 -11.92
N GLY A 227 -19.03 -13.09 -12.17
CA GLY A 227 -19.74 -11.88 -11.79
C GLY A 227 -19.59 -11.48 -10.32
N LYS A 228 -19.25 -12.40 -9.41
CA LYS A 228 -19.19 -12.18 -7.96
C LYS A 228 -18.25 -11.03 -7.59
N ARG A 229 -18.67 -10.19 -6.65
CA ARG A 229 -17.88 -9.07 -6.12
C ARG A 229 -17.23 -9.42 -4.79
N TYR A 230 -16.03 -8.91 -4.57
CA TYR A 230 -15.25 -9.11 -3.35
C TYR A 230 -14.65 -7.79 -2.90
N LEU A 231 -14.60 -7.62 -1.58
CA LEU A 231 -13.83 -6.59 -0.89
C LEU A 231 -12.62 -7.28 -0.27
N ILE A 232 -11.42 -6.84 -0.67
CA ILE A 232 -10.12 -7.31 -0.20
C ILE A 232 -9.56 -6.26 0.74
N TYR A 233 -8.89 -6.65 1.81
CA TYR A 233 -8.40 -5.70 2.81
C TYR A 233 -7.23 -6.26 3.63
N LYS A 234 -6.40 -5.37 4.20
CA LYS A 234 -5.44 -5.70 5.25
C LYS A 234 -6.17 -5.88 6.59
N SER A 235 -5.77 -6.90 7.35
CA SER A 235 -6.12 -7.02 8.77
C SER A 235 -4.98 -7.69 9.55
N ASP A 236 -4.61 -7.10 10.67
CA ASP A 236 -3.44 -7.44 11.47
C ASP A 236 -3.61 -6.96 12.92
N TYR A 237 -2.73 -7.41 13.81
CA TYR A 237 -2.66 -6.96 15.19
C TYR A 237 -1.72 -5.76 15.31
N ARG A 238 -2.23 -4.63 15.83
CA ARG A 238 -1.49 -3.39 16.07
C ARG A 238 -0.16 -3.67 16.80
N ASN A 239 0.94 -3.45 16.09
CA ASN A 239 2.33 -3.48 16.56
C ASN A 239 2.94 -4.84 16.97
N ALA A 240 2.56 -5.98 16.36
CA ALA A 240 3.31 -7.24 16.59
C ALA A 240 3.54 -8.11 15.34
N SER A 241 2.52 -8.83 14.88
CA SER A 241 2.65 -9.84 13.81
C SER A 241 1.28 -10.31 13.31
N GLY A 242 1.26 -11.28 12.39
CA GLY A 242 0.02 -11.92 11.94
C GLY A 242 -0.70 -11.16 10.82
N PHE A 243 0.04 -10.46 9.97
CA PHE A 243 -0.47 -9.69 8.83
C PHE A 243 -1.22 -10.57 7.84
N GLN A 244 -2.45 -10.18 7.50
CA GLN A 244 -3.29 -10.91 6.55
C GLN A 244 -3.84 -9.97 5.49
N ILE A 245 -3.80 -10.42 4.24
CA ILE A 245 -4.73 -9.92 3.22
C ILE A 245 -5.95 -10.83 3.26
N ARG A 246 -7.07 -10.28 3.71
CA ARG A 246 -8.36 -10.96 3.82
C ARG A 246 -9.27 -10.56 2.68
N ALA A 247 -10.29 -11.38 2.43
CA ALA A 247 -11.33 -11.09 1.45
C ALA A 247 -12.70 -11.51 1.97
N VAL A 248 -13.72 -10.72 1.64
CA VAL A 248 -15.13 -11.01 1.93
C VAL A 248 -15.96 -10.84 0.66
N GLN A 249 -16.99 -11.68 0.48
CA GLN A 249 -17.91 -11.54 -0.65
C GLN A 249 -18.89 -10.39 -0.40
N MET A 250 -19.07 -9.56 -1.41
CA MET A 250 -20.03 -8.46 -1.47
C MET A 250 -21.21 -8.83 -2.38
N ASP A 251 -22.33 -8.10 -2.30
CA ASP A 251 -23.45 -8.30 -3.21
C ASP A 251 -23.01 -8.12 -4.67
N THR A 252 -23.47 -9.01 -5.55
CA THR A 252 -23.04 -9.04 -6.96
C THR A 252 -23.54 -7.82 -7.75
N GLN A 253 -24.69 -7.25 -7.35
CA GLN A 253 -25.33 -6.14 -8.04
C GLN A 253 -24.49 -4.86 -7.92
N THR A 254 -24.49 -4.26 -6.73
CA THR A 254 -23.87 -2.97 -6.43
C THR A 254 -22.45 -3.13 -5.88
N GLY A 255 -22.22 -4.14 -5.02
CA GLY A 255 -21.01 -4.27 -4.24
C GLY A 255 -20.97 -3.38 -2.99
N THR A 256 -22.12 -2.97 -2.45
CA THR A 256 -22.23 -2.07 -1.30
C THR A 256 -22.45 -2.79 0.04
N ARG A 257 -22.83 -4.08 0.02
CA ARG A 257 -23.17 -4.86 1.21
C ARG A 257 -22.41 -6.19 1.27
N VAL A 258 -21.92 -6.57 2.45
CA VAL A 258 -21.33 -7.90 2.72
C VAL A 258 -22.41 -8.99 2.62
N VAL A 259 -22.07 -10.11 1.97
CA VAL A 259 -22.97 -11.29 1.80
C VAL A 259 -22.32 -12.63 2.18
N GLY A 260 -21.11 -12.63 2.74
CA GLY A 260 -20.39 -13.85 3.10
C GLY A 260 -19.42 -13.67 4.27
N LYS A 261 -18.78 -14.76 4.69
CA LYS A 261 -17.74 -14.75 5.74
C LYS A 261 -16.41 -14.25 5.17
N SER A 262 -15.67 -13.46 5.97
CA SER A 262 -14.31 -13.03 5.62
C SER A 262 -13.30 -14.16 5.79
N ILE A 263 -12.49 -14.45 4.77
CA ILE A 263 -11.42 -15.45 4.80
C ILE A 263 -10.05 -14.81 4.58
N ALA A 264 -8.98 -15.41 5.11
CA ALA A 264 -7.62 -15.02 4.74
C ALA A 264 -7.28 -15.53 3.34
N LYS A 265 -6.70 -14.67 2.50
CA LYS A 265 -6.16 -15.03 1.17
C LYS A 265 -4.63 -15.11 1.17
N ILE A 266 -3.98 -14.28 1.98
CA ILE A 266 -2.55 -14.36 2.32
C ILE A 266 -2.42 -14.20 3.83
N VAL A 267 -1.51 -14.97 4.44
CA VAL A 267 -1.01 -14.77 5.81
C VAL A 267 0.51 -14.58 5.70
N SER A 268 1.07 -13.59 6.40
CA SER A 268 2.48 -13.19 6.28
C SER A 268 3.09 -12.90 7.65
N SER A 269 4.33 -13.36 7.87
CA SER A 269 5.14 -12.99 9.02
C SER A 269 5.71 -11.56 8.92
N ALA A 270 5.82 -11.02 7.70
CA ALA A 270 6.26 -9.65 7.44
C ALA A 270 5.06 -8.73 7.17
N LYS A 271 5.18 -7.46 7.57
CA LYS A 271 4.22 -6.40 7.27
C LYS A 271 3.89 -6.38 5.77
N ILE A 272 2.60 -6.58 5.45
CA ILE A 272 2.03 -6.44 4.11
C ILE A 272 0.72 -5.66 4.17
N GLU A 273 0.53 -4.73 3.24
CA GLU A 273 -0.56 -3.75 3.23
C GLU A 273 -0.83 -3.23 1.81
N GLY A 274 -1.83 -2.38 1.60
CA GLY A 274 -2.19 -1.87 0.26
C GLY A 274 -2.42 -2.96 -0.81
N PRO A 275 -3.40 -3.88 -0.66
CA PRO A 275 -3.70 -4.90 -1.65
C PRO A 275 -4.33 -4.32 -2.93
N SER A 276 -4.16 -5.00 -4.06
CA SER A 276 -4.89 -4.76 -5.31
C SER A 276 -4.98 -6.06 -6.12
N VAL A 277 -6.05 -6.27 -6.89
CA VAL A 277 -6.35 -7.58 -7.52
C VAL A 277 -6.87 -7.44 -8.95
N ILE A 278 -6.25 -8.15 -9.90
CA ILE A 278 -6.72 -8.26 -11.29
C ILE A 278 -6.70 -9.70 -11.81
N ALA A 279 -7.49 -9.98 -12.84
CA ALA A 279 -7.34 -11.17 -13.67
C ALA A 279 -6.41 -10.87 -14.85
N HIS A 280 -5.46 -11.75 -15.16
CA HIS A 280 -4.64 -11.68 -16.37
C HIS A 280 -4.08 -13.06 -16.74
N GLY A 281 -4.00 -13.38 -18.04
CA GLY A 281 -3.38 -14.62 -18.53
C GLY A 281 -4.02 -15.89 -17.96
N GLY A 282 -5.35 -15.89 -17.84
CA GLY A 282 -6.13 -16.98 -17.22
C GLY A 282 -6.07 -17.06 -15.68
N LYS A 283 -5.11 -16.38 -15.04
CA LYS A 283 -4.87 -16.39 -13.58
C LYS A 283 -5.46 -15.14 -12.91
N VAL A 284 -5.52 -15.19 -11.58
CA VAL A 284 -5.77 -14.02 -10.72
C VAL A 284 -4.45 -13.61 -10.04
N TRP A 285 -4.19 -12.32 -10.01
CA TRP A 285 -2.97 -11.71 -9.49
C TRP A 285 -3.32 -10.77 -8.35
N LEU A 286 -2.62 -10.92 -7.24
CA LEU A 286 -2.76 -10.08 -6.05
C LEU A 286 -1.43 -9.36 -5.83
N PHE A 287 -1.48 -8.03 -5.89
CA PHE A 287 -0.39 -7.11 -5.65
C PHE A 287 -0.56 -6.61 -4.21
N ALA A 288 0.50 -6.60 -3.41
CA ALA A 288 0.44 -6.00 -2.08
C ALA A 288 1.81 -5.40 -1.74
N SER A 289 1.79 -4.31 -0.99
CA SER A 289 2.99 -3.66 -0.50
C SER A 289 3.55 -4.43 0.68
N ARG A 290 4.86 -4.37 0.88
CA ARG A 290 5.62 -5.09 1.91
C ARG A 290 6.72 -4.18 2.45
N GLY A 291 7.05 -4.32 3.74
CA GLY A 291 7.95 -3.39 4.42
C GLY A 291 7.16 -2.28 5.10
N ASP A 292 7.72 -1.08 5.18
CA ASP A 292 7.10 0.03 5.92
C ASP A 292 7.01 1.33 5.11
N TYR A 293 5.79 1.84 4.90
CA TYR A 293 5.48 2.98 4.03
C TYR A 293 6.17 4.30 4.42
N ILE A 294 6.76 4.39 5.62
CA ILE A 294 7.43 5.59 6.14
C ILE A 294 8.83 5.75 5.50
N ASN A 295 9.41 4.69 4.93
CA ASN A 295 10.80 4.67 4.46
C ASN A 295 11.02 3.81 3.19
N CYS A 296 12.25 3.83 2.68
CA CYS A 296 12.60 3.24 1.39
C CYS A 296 12.71 1.70 1.37
N SER A 297 12.37 1.02 2.48
CA SER A 297 12.18 -0.44 2.51
C SER A 297 10.86 -0.89 1.88
N TYR A 298 9.89 0.02 1.75
CA TYR A 298 8.58 -0.28 1.16
C TYR A 298 8.75 -0.75 -0.29
N ASN A 299 8.13 -1.89 -0.62
CA ASN A 299 8.25 -2.54 -1.91
C ASN A 299 6.92 -3.19 -2.29
N THR A 300 6.69 -3.42 -3.58
CA THR A 300 5.47 -4.07 -4.06
C THR A 300 5.76 -5.53 -4.42
N ASP A 301 5.15 -6.46 -3.69
CA ASP A 301 5.19 -7.91 -3.96
C ASP A 301 3.96 -8.37 -4.76
N VAL A 302 4.10 -9.51 -5.45
CA VAL A 302 3.04 -10.10 -6.28
C VAL A 302 2.86 -11.57 -5.98
N TRP A 303 1.60 -11.99 -5.84
CA TRP A 303 1.14 -13.36 -5.73
C TRP A 303 0.21 -13.71 -6.90
N SER A 304 0.07 -15.00 -7.21
CA SER A 304 -0.91 -15.49 -8.19
C SER A 304 -1.67 -16.73 -7.70
N ALA A 305 -2.86 -16.91 -8.24
CA ALA A 305 -3.74 -18.07 -8.03
C ALA A 305 -4.49 -18.42 -9.34
N SER A 306 -5.01 -19.64 -9.45
CA SER A 306 -5.86 -20.05 -10.58
C SER A 306 -7.24 -19.38 -10.53
N THR A 307 -7.85 -19.30 -9.34
CA THR A 307 -9.10 -18.58 -9.08
C THR A 307 -8.96 -17.72 -7.82
N PHE A 308 -9.78 -16.68 -7.69
CA PHE A 308 -9.69 -15.76 -6.55
C PHE A 308 -10.14 -16.39 -5.23
N TRP A 309 -11.34 -16.98 -5.20
CA TRP A 309 -11.94 -17.44 -3.94
C TRP A 309 -11.39 -18.80 -3.50
N GLY A 310 -11.51 -19.84 -4.34
CA GLY A 310 -11.01 -21.18 -4.03
C GLY A 310 -9.50 -21.37 -4.20
N GLY A 311 -8.84 -20.58 -5.05
CA GLY A 311 -7.41 -20.71 -5.29
C GLY A 311 -6.54 -20.26 -4.11
N ARG A 312 -5.45 -20.98 -3.88
CA ARG A 312 -4.35 -20.58 -2.98
C ARG A 312 -3.45 -19.58 -3.70
N PHE A 313 -3.15 -18.45 -3.06
CA PHE A 313 -2.21 -17.46 -3.59
C PHE A 313 -0.77 -17.83 -3.22
N THR A 314 0.08 -17.96 -4.24
CA THR A 314 1.53 -18.24 -4.09
C THR A 314 2.33 -17.03 -4.56
N ARG A 315 3.35 -16.64 -3.79
CA ARG A 315 4.22 -15.49 -4.10
C ARG A 315 5.03 -15.78 -5.37
N VAL A 316 5.09 -14.80 -6.27
CA VAL A 316 5.75 -14.92 -7.58
C VAL A 316 7.07 -14.16 -7.60
N LYS A 317 7.06 -12.88 -7.19
CA LYS A 317 8.25 -12.00 -7.15
C LYS A 317 7.95 -10.72 -6.37
N THR A 318 8.99 -9.96 -6.05
CA THR A 318 8.88 -8.51 -5.88
C THR A 318 8.82 -7.85 -7.26
N LEU A 319 7.87 -6.94 -7.45
CA LEU A 319 7.62 -6.21 -8.69
C LEU A 319 8.33 -4.85 -8.70
N MET A 320 8.25 -4.11 -7.59
CA MET A 320 8.82 -2.77 -7.44
C MET A 320 9.61 -2.69 -6.14
N THR A 321 10.81 -2.10 -6.21
CA THR A 321 11.71 -1.77 -5.11
C THR A 321 12.37 -0.42 -5.39
N THR A 322 12.88 0.26 -4.36
CA THR A 322 13.66 1.49 -4.52
C THR A 322 14.77 1.38 -5.57
N LYS A 323 15.52 0.25 -5.58
CA LYS A 323 16.56 -0.01 -6.59
C LYS A 323 16.01 -0.17 -8.03
N SER A 324 14.83 -0.76 -8.20
CA SER A 324 14.26 -1.00 -9.55
C SER A 324 13.47 0.18 -10.10
N THR A 325 12.96 1.08 -9.25
CA THR A 325 12.17 2.26 -9.67
C THR A 325 12.98 3.56 -9.64
N ARG A 326 14.09 3.61 -8.90
CA ARG A 326 14.80 4.84 -8.51
C ARG A 326 13.91 5.84 -7.75
N LEU A 327 12.93 5.34 -7.00
CA LEU A 327 12.02 6.10 -6.16
C LEU A 327 11.97 5.46 -4.78
N CYS A 328 12.08 6.23 -3.70
CA CYS A 328 12.10 5.68 -2.35
C CYS A 328 10.72 5.10 -1.96
N GLY A 329 10.66 3.79 -1.75
CA GLY A 329 9.50 3.10 -1.19
C GLY A 329 8.28 2.95 -2.11
N PRO A 330 8.37 2.31 -3.30
CA PRO A 330 7.27 2.21 -4.25
C PRO A 330 6.19 1.20 -3.81
N GLY A 331 5.03 1.70 -3.37
CA GLY A 331 3.91 0.89 -2.89
C GLY A 331 2.58 1.63 -2.77
N GLY A 332 1.65 1.05 -2.00
CA GLY A 332 0.27 1.51 -1.78
C GLY A 332 -0.44 1.93 -3.06
N GLY A 333 -0.65 0.99 -3.98
CA GLY A 333 -1.04 1.31 -5.36
C GLY A 333 -1.98 0.31 -6.01
N THR A 334 -3.01 0.83 -6.68
CA THR A 334 -4.00 0.03 -7.42
C THR A 334 -3.51 -0.32 -8.83
N VAL A 335 -3.72 -1.58 -9.22
CA VAL A 335 -3.48 -2.12 -10.57
C VAL A 335 -4.81 -2.33 -11.29
N ILE A 336 -4.91 -1.87 -12.54
CA ILE A 336 -6.10 -2.05 -13.39
C ILE A 336 -5.73 -2.59 -14.78
N ASN A 337 -6.69 -3.24 -15.44
CA ASN A 337 -6.61 -3.52 -16.88
C ASN A 337 -7.51 -2.53 -17.62
N VAL A 338 -7.00 -1.94 -18.70
CA VAL A 338 -7.78 -1.14 -19.66
C VAL A 338 -7.54 -1.71 -21.05
N GLY A 339 -8.55 -2.39 -21.60
CA GLY A 339 -8.40 -3.19 -22.81
C GLY A 339 -7.31 -4.26 -22.64
N LYS A 340 -6.29 -4.24 -23.51
CA LYS A 340 -5.13 -5.14 -23.45
C LYS A 340 -3.99 -4.64 -22.54
N THR A 341 -4.08 -3.42 -22.00
CA THR A 341 -2.99 -2.80 -21.22
C THR A 341 -3.24 -2.94 -19.72
N THR A 342 -2.31 -3.56 -19.01
CA THR A 342 -2.26 -3.49 -17.53
C THR A 342 -1.53 -2.21 -17.11
N ARG A 343 -2.11 -1.45 -16.19
CA ARG A 343 -1.59 -0.19 -15.67
C ARG A 343 -1.58 -0.21 -14.15
N ILE A 344 -0.67 0.54 -13.54
CA ILE A 344 -0.58 0.74 -12.10
C ILE A 344 -0.57 2.23 -11.80
N ALA A 345 -1.20 2.64 -10.69
CA ALA A 345 -0.80 3.84 -9.97
C ALA A 345 -0.25 3.41 -8.61
N PHE A 346 0.75 4.11 -8.10
CA PHE A 346 1.40 3.83 -6.82
C PHE A 346 1.99 5.11 -6.25
N HIS A 347 2.32 5.12 -4.96
CA HIS A 347 3.05 6.22 -4.36
C HIS A 347 4.50 5.84 -4.04
N ALA A 348 5.37 6.85 -4.01
CA ALA A 348 6.74 6.76 -3.51
C ALA A 348 7.19 8.14 -3.01
N TYR A 349 8.25 8.18 -2.21
CA TYR A 349 8.98 9.42 -1.94
C TYR A 349 9.98 9.73 -3.06
N VAL A 350 10.34 11.00 -3.17
CA VAL A 350 11.49 11.42 -4.00
C VAL A 350 12.79 10.98 -3.33
N ASP A 351 13.69 10.45 -4.14
CA ASP A 351 15.08 10.07 -3.80
C ASP A 351 15.92 10.43 -5.04
N ALA A 352 16.23 11.72 -5.18
CA ALA A 352 16.79 12.32 -6.38
C ALA A 352 18.30 12.08 -6.52
N ASN A 353 19.00 11.85 -5.40
CA ASN A 353 20.41 11.45 -5.36
C ASN A 353 20.60 9.91 -5.40
N HIS A 354 19.51 9.14 -5.31
CA HIS A 354 19.46 7.68 -5.34
C HIS A 354 20.23 6.99 -4.18
N ASN A 355 20.33 7.64 -3.02
CA ASN A 355 21.05 7.10 -1.86
C ASN A 355 20.22 6.14 -0.99
N GLY A 356 18.91 5.95 -1.29
CA GLY A 356 18.02 5.10 -0.51
C GLY A 356 17.41 5.79 0.71
N VAL A 357 17.39 7.13 0.73
CA VAL A 357 16.73 7.99 1.73
C VAL A 357 15.73 8.90 1.00
N LYS A 358 14.65 9.30 1.68
CA LYS A 358 13.66 10.24 1.12
C LYS A 358 14.12 11.68 1.27
N ASP A 359 14.03 12.46 0.19
CA ASP A 359 14.33 13.90 0.19
C ASP A 359 13.23 14.73 0.88
N SER A 360 12.04 14.16 1.12
CA SER A 360 10.95 14.82 1.83
C SER A 360 9.96 13.83 2.43
N ASN A 361 9.08 14.31 3.32
CA ASN A 361 7.96 13.53 3.86
C ASN A 361 6.71 13.49 2.94
N LYS A 362 6.77 14.02 1.70
CA LYS A 362 5.65 13.96 0.74
C LYS A 362 5.69 12.66 -0.06
N ARG A 363 4.64 11.85 0.05
CA ARG A 363 4.42 10.66 -0.79
C ARG A 363 3.77 11.12 -2.08
N GLN A 364 4.41 10.94 -3.23
CA GLN A 364 3.90 11.42 -4.52
C GLN A 364 3.39 10.27 -5.36
N ALA A 365 2.33 10.50 -6.14
CA ALA A 365 1.77 9.49 -7.02
C ALA A 365 2.55 9.40 -8.35
N TYR A 366 2.66 8.17 -8.84
CA TYR A 366 3.25 7.80 -10.13
C TYR A 366 2.29 6.83 -10.83
N THR A 367 2.22 6.90 -12.16
CA THR A 367 1.53 5.89 -12.98
C THR A 367 2.51 5.16 -13.87
N GLY A 368 2.29 3.86 -14.07
CA GLY A 368 3.15 2.99 -14.87
C GLY A 368 2.34 2.02 -15.75
N VAL A 369 3.02 1.40 -16.72
CA VAL A 369 2.48 0.29 -17.50
C VAL A 369 3.15 -1.00 -17.03
N LEU A 370 2.33 -2.00 -16.69
CA LEU A 370 2.83 -3.34 -16.41
C LEU A 370 2.82 -4.16 -17.70
N LYS A 371 3.99 -4.67 -18.09
CA LYS A 371 4.15 -5.65 -19.15
C LYS A 371 4.26 -7.05 -18.54
N TRP A 372 4.17 -8.06 -19.40
CA TRP A 372 4.14 -9.47 -19.01
C TRP A 372 5.27 -10.21 -19.74
N ASP A 373 6.06 -11.01 -19.02
CA ASP A 373 7.17 -11.75 -19.60
C ASP A 373 6.71 -13.03 -20.33
N THR A 374 7.62 -13.73 -20.99
CA THR A 374 7.33 -14.99 -21.71
C THR A 374 6.85 -16.13 -20.81
N LYS A 375 6.94 -15.98 -19.48
CA LYS A 375 6.42 -16.91 -18.47
C LYS A 375 5.11 -16.40 -17.83
N GLY A 376 4.52 -15.34 -18.41
CA GLY A 376 3.28 -14.72 -17.96
C GLY A 376 3.39 -13.99 -16.62
N ARG A 377 4.57 -13.49 -16.24
CA ARG A 377 4.81 -12.78 -14.96
C ARG A 377 4.90 -11.27 -15.19
N PRO A 378 4.37 -10.42 -14.29
CA PRO A 378 4.38 -8.99 -14.48
C PRO A 378 5.77 -8.37 -14.25
N TYR A 379 6.07 -7.32 -15.00
CA TYR A 379 7.17 -6.39 -14.76
C TYR A 379 6.74 -4.96 -15.10
N LEU A 380 7.30 -4.00 -14.36
CA LEU A 380 7.19 -2.58 -14.65
C LEU A 380 8.25 -2.22 -15.71
N THR A 381 7.91 -1.30 -16.61
CA THR A 381 8.86 -0.69 -17.57
C THR A 381 9.13 0.78 -17.27
#